data_AF-A0ABD4WWT2-F1
#
_entry.id   AF-A0ABD4WWT2-F1
#
_cell.length_a   1.000
_cell.length_b   1.000
_cell.length_c   1.000
_cell.angle_alpha   90.00
_cell.angle_beta   90.00
_cell.angle_gamma   90.00
#
_symmetry.space_group_name_H-M   'P 1'
#
loop_
_entity.id
_entity.type
_entity.pdbx_description
1 polymer ?
#
loop_
_entity_poly.entity_id
_entity_poly.type
_entity_poly.pdbx_seq_one_letter_code
_entity_poly.pdbx_strand_id
1 'polypeptide(L)'
;MDQSEKLLMGIEHVLSVASDLIDEVARLKSVEEECKILKEKVFLNQFTFAEQQVFELALDGYSGREMQLILSKEETTIKAQRQNIIRKLGVSSMKEAIEKFQHLEYESPRKIVQSR
;
A
#
# COMPACT_ATOMS: atom_id res chain seq x y z
N MET A 1 1.15 -4.47 -54.51
CA MET A 1 1.63 -4.64 -53.13
C MET A 1 1.84 -6.12 -52.91
N ASP A 2 3.10 -6.50 -52.76
CA ASP A 2 3.52 -7.89 -52.63
C ASP A 2 3.10 -8.49 -51.27
N GLN A 3 3.04 -9.82 -51.18
CA GLN A 3 2.70 -10.52 -49.94
C GLN A 3 3.70 -10.19 -48.81
N SER A 4 4.97 -9.96 -49.15
CA SER A 4 6.00 -9.52 -48.21
C SER A 4 5.72 -8.13 -47.61
N GLU A 5 5.26 -7.18 -48.41
CA GLU A 5 4.92 -5.82 -47.96
C GLU A 5 3.71 -5.82 -47.00
N LYS A 6 2.69 -6.65 -47.27
CA LYS A 6 1.54 -6.83 -46.37
C LYS A 6 1.97 -7.41 -45.03
N LEU A 7 2.87 -8.39 -45.05
CA LEU A 7 3.39 -9.02 -43.83
C LEU A 7 4.22 -8.02 -43.01
N LEU A 8 5.07 -7.23 -43.68
CA LEU A 8 5.89 -6.21 -43.02
C LEU A 8 5.02 -5.15 -42.32
N MET A 9 4.02 -4.60 -43.00
CA MET A 9 3.09 -3.64 -42.39
C MET A 9 2.30 -4.25 -41.21
N GLY A 10 1.92 -5.52 -41.31
CA GLY A 10 1.27 -6.24 -40.21
C GLY A 10 2.19 -6.36 -38.98
N ILE A 11 3.47 -6.69 -39.20
CA ILE A 11 4.48 -6.77 -38.13
C ILE A 11 4.69 -5.39 -37.50
N GLU A 12 4.87 -4.34 -38.30
CA GLU A 12 5.05 -2.97 -37.82
C GLU A 12 3.86 -2.50 -36.97
N HIS A 13 2.63 -2.79 -37.41
CA HIS A 13 1.44 -2.47 -36.64
C HIS A 13 1.40 -3.19 -35.29
N VAL A 14 1.71 -4.49 -35.26
CA VAL A 14 1.76 -5.26 -34.00
C VAL A 14 2.85 -4.73 -33.07
N LEU A 15 4.02 -4.36 -33.59
CA LEU A 15 5.10 -3.78 -32.80
C LEU A 15 4.71 -2.41 -32.21
N SER A 16 4.02 -1.57 -32.98
CA SER A 16 3.50 -0.29 -32.49
C SER A 16 2.53 -0.50 -31.32
N VAL A 17 1.55 -1.39 -31.49
CA VAL A 17 0.56 -1.70 -30.44
C VAL A 17 1.25 -2.29 -29.20
N ALA A 18 2.26 -3.14 -29.38
CA ALA A 18 3.02 -3.69 -28.27
C ALA A 18 3.79 -2.61 -27.50
N SER A 19 4.38 -1.63 -28.21
CA SER A 19 5.05 -0.48 -27.58
C SER A 19 4.07 0.35 -26.74
N ASP A 20 2.92 0.70 -27.32
CA ASP A 20 1.90 1.49 -26.62
C ASP A 20 1.42 0.76 -25.34
N LEU A 21 1.26 -0.58 -25.41
CA LEU A 21 0.87 -1.37 -24.27
C LEU A 21 1.94 -1.39 -23.16
N ILE A 22 3.22 -1.45 -23.53
CA ILE A 22 4.32 -1.38 -22.56
C ILE A 22 4.29 -0.04 -21.81
N ASP A 23 4.10 1.06 -22.53
CA ASP A 23 4.03 2.39 -21.95
C ASP A 23 2.82 2.55 -21.03
N GLU A 24 1.65 2.04 -21.42
CA GLU A 24 0.47 2.04 -20.55
C GLU A 24 0.66 1.18 -19.30
N VAL A 25 1.31 0.02 -19.40
CA VAL A 25 1.64 -0.80 -18.23
C VAL A 25 2.59 -0.07 -17.29
N ALA A 26 3.59 0.63 -17.83
CA ALA A 26 4.51 1.45 -17.02
C ALA A 26 3.76 2.58 -16.30
N ARG A 27 2.84 3.27 -17.01
CA ARG A 27 2.00 4.32 -16.43
C ARG A 27 1.07 3.78 -15.34
N LEU A 28 0.45 2.63 -15.56
CA LEU A 28 -0.42 1.97 -14.57
C LEU A 28 0.34 1.61 -13.30
N LYS A 29 1.57 1.09 -13.42
CA LYS A 29 2.43 0.82 -12.25
C LYS A 29 2.75 2.10 -11.46
N SER A 30 3.01 3.21 -12.14
CA SER A 30 3.25 4.50 -11.47
C SER A 30 2.01 4.95 -10.68
N VAL A 31 0.83 4.85 -11.29
CA VAL A 31 -0.43 5.22 -10.63
C VAL A 31 -0.75 4.29 -9.46
N GLU A 32 -0.48 2.99 -9.60
CA GLU A 32 -0.64 2.00 -8.53
C GLU A 32 0.19 2.37 -7.29
N GLU A 33 1.46 2.73 -7.48
CA GLU A 33 2.34 3.17 -6.39
C GLU A 33 1.86 4.47 -5.73
N GLU A 34 1.45 5.46 -6.52
CA GLU A 34 0.86 6.70 -5.99
C GLU A 34 -0.41 6.43 -5.18
N CYS A 35 -1.28 5.53 -5.66
CA CYS A 35 -2.47 5.11 -4.94
C CYS A 35 -2.13 4.42 -3.62
N LYS A 36 -1.07 3.59 -3.58
CA LYS A 36 -0.59 2.95 -2.36
C LYS A 36 -0.20 3.99 -1.29
N ILE A 37 0.64 4.95 -1.68
CA ILE A 37 1.09 6.05 -0.81
C ILE A 37 -0.10 6.88 -0.30
N LEU A 38 -1.07 7.19 -1.18
CA LEU A 38 -2.27 7.95 -0.80
C LEU A 38 -3.14 7.16 0.17
N LYS A 39 -3.32 5.85 -0.03
CA LYS A 39 -4.10 4.98 0.85
C LYS A 39 -3.49 4.93 2.25
N GLU A 40 -2.18 4.80 2.35
CA GLU A 40 -1.45 4.86 3.63
C GLU A 40 -1.61 6.22 4.31
N LYS A 41 -1.44 7.32 3.57
CA LYS A 41 -1.63 8.68 4.12
C LYS A 41 -3.04 8.90 4.62
N VAL A 42 -4.05 8.51 3.85
CA VAL A 42 -5.46 8.63 4.26
C VAL A 42 -5.74 7.83 5.53
N PHE A 43 -5.18 6.61 5.63
CA PHE A 43 -5.31 5.80 6.84
C PHE A 43 -4.64 6.47 8.04
N LEU A 44 -3.44 7.01 7.89
CA LEU A 44 -2.72 7.65 9.00
C LEU A 44 -3.32 9.01 9.41
N ASN A 45 -4.02 9.70 8.50
CA ASN A 45 -4.62 11.01 8.77
C ASN A 45 -5.74 10.98 9.83
N GLN A 46 -6.30 9.81 10.16
CA GLN A 46 -7.27 9.70 11.27
C GLN A 46 -6.59 9.79 12.65
N PHE A 47 -5.27 9.65 12.69
CA PHE A 47 -4.46 9.72 13.90
C PHE A 47 -3.88 11.11 14.09
N THR A 48 -3.70 11.49 15.35
CA THR A 48 -2.86 12.63 15.73
C THR A 48 -1.39 12.27 15.52
N PHE A 49 -0.51 13.28 15.40
CA PHE A 49 0.94 13.06 15.28
C PHE A 49 1.53 12.19 16.40
N ALA A 50 0.99 12.27 17.62
CA ALA A 50 1.43 11.43 18.72
C ALA A 50 0.99 9.96 18.57
N GLU A 51 -0.21 9.73 18.05
CA GLU A 51 -0.74 8.40 17.76
C GLU A 51 -0.04 7.78 16.55
N GLN A 52 0.30 8.55 15.52
CA GLN A 52 1.07 8.10 14.36
C GLN A 52 2.42 7.52 14.78
N GLN A 53 3.19 8.26 15.59
CA GLN A 53 4.47 7.76 16.11
C GLN A 53 4.34 6.47 16.92
N VAL A 54 3.28 6.33 17.72
CA VAL A 54 3.02 5.08 18.46
C VAL A 54 2.61 3.94 17.53
N PHE A 55 1.86 4.25 16.47
CA PHE A 55 1.43 3.26 15.48
C PHE A 55 2.60 2.77 14.62
N GLU A 56 3.45 3.67 14.14
CA GLU A 56 4.67 3.36 13.38
C GLU A 56 5.61 2.46 14.18
N LEU A 57 5.91 2.82 15.44
CA LEU A 57 6.71 1.95 16.31
C LEU A 57 6.04 0.59 16.58
N ALA A 58 4.70 0.52 16.56
CA ALA A 58 4.01 -0.74 16.74
C ALA A 58 4.08 -1.62 15.48
N LEU A 59 4.06 -0.99 14.31
CA LEU A 59 4.27 -1.63 13.01
C LEU A 59 5.66 -2.25 12.92
N ASP A 60 6.67 -1.54 13.43
CA ASP A 60 8.06 -2.01 13.52
C ASP A 60 8.28 -3.09 14.59
N GLY A 61 7.25 -3.41 15.38
CA GLY A 61 7.29 -4.47 16.39
C GLY A 61 7.81 -4.06 17.76
N TYR A 62 8.03 -2.77 18.02
CA TYR A 62 8.47 -2.31 19.34
C TYR A 62 7.42 -2.53 20.42
N SER A 63 7.88 -2.92 21.60
CA SER A 63 7.07 -3.04 22.80
C SER A 63 6.71 -1.67 23.38
N GLY A 64 5.69 -1.64 24.25
CA GLY A 64 5.30 -0.40 24.94
C GLY A 64 6.44 0.24 25.74
N ARG A 65 7.33 -0.57 26.33
CA ARG A 65 8.50 -0.08 27.08
C ARG A 65 9.55 0.53 26.17
N GLU A 66 9.80 -0.08 25.02
CA GLU A 66 10.72 0.48 24.01
C GLU A 66 10.16 1.79 23.45
N MET A 67 8.86 1.86 23.17
CA MET A 67 8.19 3.09 22.74
C MET A 67 8.33 4.23 23.75
N GLN A 68 8.26 3.93 25.05
CA GLN A 68 8.46 4.94 26.10
C GLN A 68 9.86 5.56 26.02
N LEU A 69 10.88 4.73 25.85
CA LEU A 69 12.28 5.16 25.75
C LEU A 69 12.49 5.97 24.46
N ILE A 70 11.99 5.47 23.33
CA ILE A 70 12.14 6.11 22.01
C ILE A 70 11.42 7.45 21.96
N LEU A 71 10.18 7.51 22.46
CA LEU A 71 9.36 8.73 22.40
C LEU A 71 9.59 9.65 23.60
N SER A 72 10.39 9.24 24.60
CA SER A 72 10.57 9.94 25.87
C SER A 72 9.22 10.28 26.54
N LYS A 73 8.31 9.30 26.59
CA LYS A 73 6.94 9.45 27.15
C LYS A 73 6.66 8.42 28.24
N GLU A 74 5.77 8.80 29.15
CA GLU A 74 5.24 7.92 30.20
C GLU A 74 4.47 6.71 29.63
N GLU A 75 4.50 5.57 30.36
CA GLU A 75 3.84 4.33 29.93
C GLU A 75 2.33 4.51 29.79
N THR A 76 1.77 5.28 30.70
CA THR A 76 0.34 5.63 30.73
C THR A 76 -0.07 6.39 29.48
N THR A 77 0.79 7.29 29.00
CA THR A 77 0.58 8.06 27.77
C THR A 77 0.62 7.15 26.54
N ILE A 78 1.59 6.23 26.47
CA ILE A 78 1.68 5.25 25.37
C ILE A 78 0.45 4.31 25.38
N LYS A 79 0.02 3.83 26.55
CA LYS A 79 -1.18 3.01 26.70
C LYS A 79 -2.44 3.75 26.25
N ALA A 80 -2.60 5.02 26.63
CA ALA A 80 -3.73 5.85 26.21
C ALA A 80 -3.74 6.06 24.70
N GLN A 81 -2.59 6.36 24.08
CA GLN A 81 -2.45 6.50 22.63
C GLN A 81 -2.81 5.20 21.89
N ARG A 82 -2.32 4.04 22.38
CA ARG A 82 -2.71 2.73 21.83
C ARG A 82 -4.21 2.48 21.92
N GLN A 83 -4.85 2.81 23.04
CA GLN A 83 -6.31 2.66 23.18
C GLN A 83 -7.08 3.58 22.23
N ASN A 84 -6.63 4.83 22.06
CA ASN A 84 -7.27 5.76 21.14
C ASN A 84 -7.17 5.27 19.68
N ILE A 85 -6.00 4.75 19.27
CA ILE A 85 -5.80 4.13 17.95
C ILE A 85 -6.79 2.98 17.72
N ILE A 86 -6.89 2.06 18.69
CA ILE A 86 -7.82 0.92 18.64
C ILE A 86 -9.28 1.40 18.48
N ARG A 87 -9.68 2.40 19.28
CA ARG A 87 -11.03 3.00 19.20
C ARG A 87 -11.30 3.68 17.86
N LYS A 88 -10.35 4.47 17.36
CA LYS A 88 -10.45 5.17 16.07
C LYS A 88 -10.58 4.21 14.90
N LEU A 89 -9.91 3.06 14.97
CA LEU A 89 -9.98 2.03 13.94
C LEU A 89 -11.17 1.09 14.08
N GLY A 90 -11.87 1.12 15.22
CA GLY A 90 -12.98 0.22 15.52
C GLY A 90 -12.55 -1.25 15.65
N VAL A 91 -11.31 -1.50 16.08
CA VAL A 91 -10.73 -2.84 16.22
C VAL A 91 -10.63 -3.24 17.69
N SER A 92 -10.31 -4.51 17.97
CA SER A 92 -10.22 -5.03 19.34
C SER A 92 -8.80 -4.99 19.91
N SER A 93 -7.77 -4.91 19.06
CA SER A 93 -6.38 -4.93 19.49
C SER A 93 -5.45 -4.13 18.59
N MET A 94 -4.25 -3.79 19.10
CA MET A 94 -3.20 -3.16 18.30
C MET A 94 -2.69 -4.08 17.18
N LYS A 95 -2.73 -5.40 17.41
CA LYS A 95 -2.35 -6.38 16.39
C LYS A 95 -3.33 -6.35 15.21
N GLU A 96 -4.62 -6.31 15.51
CA GLU A 96 -5.67 -6.18 14.49
C GLU A 96 -5.60 -4.83 13.77
N ALA A 97 -5.21 -3.76 14.46
CA ALA A 97 -4.93 -2.45 13.85
C ALA A 97 -3.80 -2.54 12.81
N ILE A 98 -2.71 -3.25 13.14
CA ILE A 98 -1.57 -3.50 12.25
C ILE A 98 -2.00 -4.39 11.08
N GLU A 99 -2.71 -5.49 11.34
CA GLU A 99 -3.23 -6.37 10.30
C GLU A 99 -4.12 -5.58 9.34
N LYS A 100 -5.02 -4.72 9.84
CA LYS A 100 -5.88 -3.87 9.01
C LYS A 100 -5.06 -2.94 8.11
N PHE A 101 -3.95 -2.38 8.60
CA PHE A 101 -3.04 -1.58 7.80
C PHE A 101 -2.30 -2.41 6.74
N GLN A 102 -1.77 -3.57 7.11
CA GLN A 102 -1.09 -4.49 6.18
C GLN A 102 -2.02 -5.01 5.08
N HIS A 103 -3.30 -5.25 5.38
CA HIS A 103 -4.29 -5.63 4.38
C HIS A 103 -4.63 -4.49 3.41
N LEU A 104 -4.35 -3.22 3.74
CA LEU A 104 -4.47 -2.14 2.76
C LEU A 104 -3.48 -2.30 1.60
N GLU A 105 -2.31 -2.88 1.87
CA GLU A 105 -1.29 -3.16 0.86
C GLU A 105 -1.61 -4.41 0.01
N TYR A 106 -2.54 -5.27 0.45
CA TYR A 106 -2.80 -6.57 -0.19
C TYR A 106 -4.28 -6.80 -0.52
N GLU A 107 -4.82 -5.98 -1.41
CA GLU A 107 -5.81 -6.48 -2.38
C GLU A 107 -5.09 -6.73 -3.70
N SER A 108 -4.21 -7.74 -3.71
CA SER A 108 -3.72 -8.30 -4.97
C SER A 108 -4.95 -8.72 -5.78
N PRO A 109 -5.18 -8.16 -6.99
CA PRO A 109 -6.18 -8.69 -7.91
C PRO A 109 -5.72 -10.08 -8.32
N ARG A 110 -6.04 -11.09 -7.50
CA ARG A 110 -5.71 -12.47 -7.80
C ARG A 110 -6.45 -12.87 -9.07
N LYS A 111 -5.64 -13.15 -10.10
CA LYS A 111 -5.87 -14.16 -11.15
C LYS A 111 -6.90 -13.80 -12.21
N ILE A 112 -6.53 -12.89 -13.09
CA ILE A 112 -6.84 -13.03 -14.52
C ILE A 112 -5.45 -13.28 -15.13
N VAL A 113 -4.96 -14.51 -15.30
CA VAL A 113 -5.27 -15.43 -16.40
C VAL A 113 -4.70 -16.81 -16.03
N GLN A 114 -5.56 -17.77 -15.73
CA GLN A 114 -5.35 -19.17 -16.12
C GLN A 114 -6.73 -19.71 -16.49
N SER A 115 -7.11 -19.50 -17.75
CA SER A 115 -8.24 -20.17 -18.37
C SER A 115 -7.72 -20.75 -19.68
N ARG A 116 -7.52 -22.07 -19.60
CA ARG A 116 -7.37 -23.09 -20.65
C ARG A 116 -7.03 -22.65 -22.07
#